data_AF-A0A349J4L9-F1
#
_entry.id   AF-A0A349J4L9-F1
#
_cell.length_a   1.000
_cell.length_b   1.000
_cell.length_c   1.000
_cell.angle_alpha   90.00
_cell.angle_beta   90.00
_cell.angle_gamma   90.00
#
_symmetry.space_group_name_H-M   'P 1'
#
loop_
_entity.id
_entity.type
_entity.pdbx_description
1 polymer ?
#
loop_
_entity_poly.entity_id
_entity_poly.type
_entity_poly.pdbx_seq_one_letter_code
_entity_poly.pdbx_strand_id
1 'polypeptide(L)'
;MMLTVYGIPNCDTVKKARVWLGDKGQDFAFHDFRKDGLNAEMVTRWLAQVPMDKLLNKRGTSWRKIPGADKANEDAAHLIALMVKTPTLVKRPVMEA
;
A
#
# COMPACT_ATOMS: atom_id res chain seq x y z
N MET A 1 -12.21 -14.66 -9.36
CA MET A 1 -11.55 -13.68 -8.47
C MET A 1 -10.21 -13.37 -9.11
N MET A 2 -9.97 -12.09 -9.44
CA MET A 2 -8.83 -11.63 -10.23
C MET A 2 -7.84 -10.96 -9.28
N LEU A 3 -6.59 -11.40 -9.30
CA LEU A 3 -5.54 -10.86 -8.45
C LEU A 3 -5.37 -9.36 -8.75
N THR A 4 -5.37 -8.51 -7.75
CA THR A 4 -5.07 -7.07 -7.89
C THR A 4 -3.76 -6.74 -7.21
N VAL A 5 -2.86 -6.13 -7.97
CA VAL A 5 -1.57 -5.62 -7.49
C VAL A 5 -1.68 -4.12 -7.29
N TYR A 6 -1.50 -3.69 -6.06
CA TYR A 6 -1.55 -2.28 -5.68
C TYR A 6 -0.15 -1.70 -5.52
N GLY A 7 0.08 -0.52 -6.08
CA GLY A 7 1.36 0.16 -5.88
C GLY A 7 1.51 1.44 -6.69
N ILE A 8 2.75 1.73 -7.09
CA ILE A 8 3.04 2.80 -8.04
C ILE A 8 3.89 2.22 -9.19
N PRO A 9 3.76 2.71 -10.42
CA PRO A 9 4.47 2.17 -11.57
C PRO A 9 5.99 2.32 -11.47
N ASN A 10 6.47 3.39 -10.82
CA ASN A 10 7.89 3.69 -10.63
C ASN A 10 8.49 3.08 -9.35
N CYS A 11 8.03 1.90 -8.94
CA CYS A 11 8.62 1.13 -7.86
C CYS A 11 9.18 -0.18 -8.39
N ASP A 12 10.47 -0.44 -8.19
CA ASP A 12 11.14 -1.63 -8.73
C ASP A 12 10.53 -2.93 -8.18
N THR A 13 10.13 -2.96 -6.91
CA THR A 13 9.46 -4.13 -6.32
C THR A 13 8.10 -4.41 -6.97
N VAL A 14 7.35 -3.36 -7.31
CA VAL A 14 6.05 -3.49 -8.01
C VAL A 14 6.27 -3.97 -9.44
N LYS A 15 7.29 -3.45 -10.14
CA LYS A 15 7.66 -3.92 -11.49
C LYS A 15 8.04 -5.41 -11.45
N LYS A 16 8.90 -5.81 -10.50
CA LYS A 16 9.30 -7.22 -10.32
C LYS A 16 8.12 -8.14 -10.04
N ALA A 17 7.19 -7.74 -9.18
CA ALA A 17 5.99 -8.53 -8.90
C ALA A 17 5.10 -8.71 -10.13
N ARG A 18 4.86 -7.64 -10.91
CA ARG A 18 4.07 -7.72 -12.14
C ARG A 18 4.72 -8.60 -13.22
N VAL A 19 6.04 -8.49 -13.40
CA VAL A 19 6.79 -9.35 -14.32
C VAL A 19 6.67 -10.81 -13.86
N TRP A 20 6.89 -11.09 -12.58
CA TRP A 20 6.79 -12.46 -12.04
C TRP A 20 5.39 -13.07 -12.24
N LEU A 21 4.33 -12.28 -12.06
CA LEU A 21 2.96 -12.74 -12.30
C LEU A 21 2.69 -12.98 -13.78
N GLY A 22 3.18 -12.08 -14.65
CA GLY A 22 3.10 -12.25 -16.10
C GLY A 22 3.83 -13.50 -16.60
N ASP A 23 5.03 -13.76 -16.08
CA ASP A 23 5.84 -14.94 -16.41
C ASP A 23 5.15 -16.26 -15.98
N LYS A 24 4.29 -16.18 -14.96
CA LYS A 24 3.47 -17.30 -14.49
C LYS A 24 2.16 -17.46 -15.26
N GLY A 25 1.86 -16.57 -16.20
CA GLY A 25 0.59 -16.55 -16.93
C GLY A 25 -0.62 -16.23 -16.04
N GLN A 26 -0.40 -15.57 -14.91
CA GLN A 26 -1.46 -15.20 -13.98
C GLN A 26 -2.08 -13.87 -14.42
N ASP A 27 -3.39 -13.85 -14.66
CA ASP A 27 -4.12 -12.60 -14.87
C ASP A 27 -4.16 -11.78 -13.59
N PHE A 28 -3.78 -10.50 -13.70
CA PHE A 28 -3.84 -9.55 -12.60
C PHE A 28 -4.24 -8.14 -13.06
N ALA A 29 -4.98 -7.44 -12.21
CA ALA A 29 -5.24 -6.02 -12.33
C ALA A 29 -4.12 -5.22 -11.62
N PHE A 30 -3.80 -4.03 -12.12
CA PHE A 30 -2.86 -3.13 -11.46
C PHE A 30 -3.57 -1.84 -11.05
N HIS A 31 -3.49 -1.51 -9.77
CA HIS A 31 -4.07 -0.30 -9.18
C HIS A 31 -2.95 0.66 -8.77
N ASP A 32 -2.91 1.84 -9.39
CA ASP A 32 -1.92 2.87 -9.14
C ASP A 32 -2.42 3.84 -8.07
N PHE A 33 -1.78 3.83 -6.91
CA PHE A 33 -2.08 4.73 -5.80
C PHE A 33 -2.06 6.23 -6.15
N ARG A 34 -1.35 6.63 -7.21
CA ARG A 34 -1.30 8.04 -7.65
C ARG A 34 -2.42 8.40 -8.61
N LYS A 35 -2.92 7.44 -9.40
CA LYS A 35 -3.96 7.69 -10.42
C LYS A 35 -5.34 7.31 -9.90
N ASP A 36 -5.45 6.12 -9.34
CA ASP A 36 -6.68 5.52 -8.86
C ASP A 36 -6.95 5.87 -7.38
N GLY A 37 -5.94 6.40 -6.70
CA GLY A 37 -6.02 6.78 -5.29
C GLY A 37 -6.00 5.59 -4.34
N LEU A 38 -6.24 5.88 -3.07
CA LEU A 38 -6.37 4.90 -2.00
C LEU A 38 -7.49 5.36 -1.08
N ASN A 39 -8.43 4.48 -0.74
CA ASN A 39 -9.51 4.81 0.19
C ASN A 39 -9.34 4.07 1.52
N ALA A 40 -10.05 4.53 2.56
CA ALA A 40 -9.95 3.94 3.89
C ALA A 40 -10.44 2.49 3.92
N GLU A 41 -11.47 2.17 3.14
CA GLU A 41 -12.04 0.82 3.07
C GLU A 41 -11.02 -0.21 2.58
N MET A 42 -10.26 0.11 1.52
CA MET A 42 -9.19 -0.75 0.99
C MET A 42 -8.14 -1.02 2.06
N VAL A 43 -7.70 0.02 2.77
CA VAL A 43 -6.70 -0.11 3.84
C VAL A 43 -7.26 -0.97 4.99
N THR A 44 -8.50 -0.74 5.40
CA THR A 44 -9.16 -1.54 6.44
C THR A 44 -9.28 -3.01 6.02
N ARG A 45 -9.61 -3.30 4.76
CA ARG A 45 -9.65 -4.68 4.24
C ARG A 45 -8.29 -5.36 4.31
N TRP A 46 -7.21 -4.64 4.00
CA TRP A 46 -5.86 -5.21 4.13
C TRP A 46 -5.47 -5.41 5.59
N LEU A 47 -5.83 -4.48 6.48
CA LEU A 47 -5.56 -4.58 7.91
C LEU A 47 -6.31 -5.74 8.59
N ALA A 48 -7.42 -6.21 8.01
CA ALA A 48 -8.09 -7.43 8.45
C ALA A 48 -7.24 -8.71 8.20
N GLN A 49 -6.29 -8.66 7.25
CA GLN A 49 -5.46 -9.79 6.85
C GLN A 49 -4.00 -9.66 7.32
N VAL A 50 -3.49 -8.43 7.40
CA VAL A 50 -2.10 -8.15 7.79
C VAL A 50 -2.03 -7.11 8.91
N PRO A 51 -1.10 -7.24 9.86
CA PRO A 51 -0.92 -6.24 10.90
C PRO A 51 -0.43 -4.90 10.34
N MET A 52 -0.81 -3.81 11.01
CA MET A 52 -0.47 -2.43 10.64
C MET A 52 1.02 -2.23 10.38
N ASP A 53 1.92 -2.76 11.20
CA ASP A 53 3.37 -2.62 11.01
C ASP A 53 3.91 -3.30 9.75
N LYS A 54 3.18 -4.28 9.21
CA LYS A 54 3.51 -4.88 7.92
C LYS A 54 3.03 -4.00 6.77
N LEU A 55 1.84 -3.41 6.88
CA LEU A 55 1.27 -2.56 5.83
C LEU A 55 1.90 -1.16 5.78
N LEU A 56 2.23 -0.57 6.92
CA LEU A 56 2.78 0.78 7.02
C LEU A 56 4.31 0.79 6.85
N ASN A 57 4.79 1.68 5.99
CA ASN A 57 6.21 1.88 5.73
C ASN A 57 6.84 2.94 6.67
N LYS A 58 7.03 2.57 7.94
CA LYS A 58 7.72 3.42 8.93
C LYS A 58 9.18 3.75 8.58
N ARG A 59 9.82 3.02 7.64
CA ARG A 59 11.22 3.22 7.23
C ARG A 59 11.38 4.13 6.00
N GLY A 60 10.28 4.45 5.32
CA GLY A 60 10.27 5.23 4.09
C GLY A 60 10.56 6.71 4.30
N THR A 61 11.01 7.39 3.25
CA THR A 61 11.19 8.86 3.25
C THR A 61 9.88 9.59 3.48
N SER A 62 8.76 9.06 2.97
CA SER A 62 7.42 9.60 3.22
C SER A 62 7.09 9.61 4.71
N TRP A 63 7.42 8.54 5.45
CA TRP A 63 7.22 8.52 6.90
C TRP A 63 8.09 9.56 7.60
N ARG A 64 9.36 9.72 7.18
CA ARG A 64 10.24 10.75 7.77
C ARG A 64 9.68 12.16 7.65
N LYS A 65 8.95 12.47 6.56
CA LYS A 65 8.30 13.78 6.32
C LYS A 65 7.05 14.03 7.18
N ILE A 66 6.49 13.01 7.81
CA ILE A 66 5.31 13.17 8.67
C ILE A 66 5.70 13.90 9.97
N PRO A 67 4.88 14.86 10.46
CA PRO A 67 5.09 15.52 11.75
C PRO A 67 5.23 14.53 12.91
N GLY A 68 6.01 14.89 13.93
CA GLY A 68 6.22 14.03 15.11
C GLY A 68 4.92 13.68 15.85
N ALA A 69 3.98 14.62 15.92
CA ALA A 69 2.68 14.41 16.57
C ALA A 69 1.85 13.32 15.87
N ASP A 70 1.80 13.32 14.54
CA ASP A 70 1.10 12.30 13.76
C ASP A 70 1.79 10.92 13.87
N LYS A 71 3.12 10.89 13.98
CA LYS A 71 3.87 9.64 14.19
C LYS A 71 3.65 9.02 15.57
N ALA A 72 3.42 9.85 16.59
CA ALA A 72 3.18 9.41 17.95
C ALA A 72 1.75 8.90 18.17
N ASN A 73 0.84 9.23 17.26
CA ASN A 73 -0.52 8.73 17.30
C ASN A 73 -0.60 7.34 16.65
N GLU A 74 -0.69 6.31 17.49
CA GLU A 74 -0.78 4.91 17.06
C GLU A 74 -2.23 4.45 16.82
N ASP A 75 -3.21 5.35 16.91
CA ASP A 75 -4.60 5.02 16.61
C ASP A 75 -4.77 4.51 15.17
N ALA A 76 -5.49 3.39 15.03
CA ALA A 76 -5.66 2.74 13.74
C ALA A 76 -6.38 3.63 12.72
N ALA A 77 -7.42 4.36 13.15
CA ALA A 77 -8.17 5.24 12.26
C ALA A 77 -7.31 6.44 11.82
N HIS A 78 -6.48 6.98 12.72
CA HIS A 78 -5.50 8.01 12.39
C HIS A 78 -4.48 7.51 11.35
N LEU A 79 -3.89 6.33 11.56
CA LEU A 79 -2.92 5.75 10.63
C LEU A 79 -3.54 5.42 9.27
N ILE A 80 -4.79 4.97 9.23
CA ILE A 80 -5.55 4.76 7.99
C ILE A 80 -5.74 6.09 7.25
N ALA A 81 -6.20 7.13 7.94
CA ALA A 81 -6.37 8.45 7.35
C ALA A 81 -5.05 9.01 6.80
N LEU A 82 -3.94 8.77 7.52
CA LEU A 82 -2.62 9.17 7.09
C LEU A 82 -2.16 8.42 5.82
N MET A 83 -2.42 7.11 5.73
CA MET A 83 -2.15 6.31 4.54
C MET A 83 -2.99 6.75 3.35
N VAL A 84 -4.28 7.05 3.54
CA VAL A 84 -5.17 7.58 2.50
C VAL A 84 -4.68 8.93 2.00
N LYS A 85 -4.30 9.85 2.91
CA LYS A 85 -3.75 11.16 2.56
C LYS A 85 -2.40 11.06 1.87
N THR A 86 -1.59 10.08 2.26
CA THR A 86 -0.24 9.85 1.71
C THR A 86 -0.07 8.38 1.31
N PRO A 87 -0.58 7.95 0.15
CA PRO A 87 -0.58 6.53 -0.25
C PRO A 87 0.82 5.91 -0.35
N THR A 88 1.86 6.73 -0.50
CA THR A 88 3.26 6.27 -0.49
C THR A 88 3.74 5.74 0.86
N LEU A 89 2.97 5.93 1.94
CA LEU A 89 3.21 5.33 3.24
C LEU A 89 2.86 3.84 3.28
N VAL A 90 2.03 3.34 2.36
CA VAL A 90 1.73 1.93 2.27
C VAL A 90 2.95 1.19 1.70
N LYS A 91 3.33 0.07 2.30
CA LYS A 91 4.35 -0.83 1.74
C LYS A 91 3.84 -1.41 0.42
N ARG A 92 4.74 -1.54 -0.54
CA ARG A 92 4.40 -1.92 -1.91
C ARG A 92 5.30 -3.06 -2.37
N PRO A 93 4.79 -3.97 -3.22
CA PRO A 93 3.38 -4.09 -3.65
C PRO A 93 2.47 -4.66 -2.55
N VAL A 94 1.17 -4.34 -2.60
CA VAL A 94 0.13 -5.10 -1.90
C VAL A 94 -0.58 -5.97 -2.93
N MET A 95 -0.89 -7.22 -2.58
CA MET A 95 -1.57 -8.17 -3.46
C MET A 95 -2.84 -8.66 -2.76
N GLU A 96 -3.99 -8.55 -3.45
CA GLU A 96 -5.31 -9.00 -3.00
C GLU A 96 -5.89 -9.92 -4.08
N ALA A 97 -6.49 -11.06 -3.72
CA ALA A 97 -7.06 -12.04 -4.64
C ALA A 97 -8.54 -12.28 -4.33
#